data_AF-A0A3B0VTF3-F1
#
_entry.id   AF-A0A3B0VTF3-F1
#
_cell.length_a   1.000
_cell.length_b   1.000
_cell.length_c   1.000
_cell.angle_alpha   90.00
_cell.angle_beta   90.00
_cell.angle_gamma   90.00
#
_symmetry.space_group_name_H-M   'P 1'
#
loop_
_entity.id
_entity.type
_entity.pdbx_description
1 polymer ?
#
loop_
_entity_poly.entity_id
_entity_poly.type
_entity_poly.pdbx_seq_one_letter_code
_entity_poly.pdbx_strand_id
1 'polypeptide(L)'
;MPTAAVTLKVKLTKRGIELMKCTNMLNVYKKLSSQILDDLITQSSPVKIVNDPNSETDNNYIVISINPSAPIIREVPKDYEGSYRTLAQAKQASREIIQKSIEDAKQSLVELRQVGLNTIRYINL
;
A
#
# COMPACT_ATOMS: atom_id res chain seq x y z
N MET A 1 -44.73 -18.61 -24.35
CA MET A 1 -43.56 -19.49 -24.11
C MET A 1 -43.07 -19.24 -22.69
N PRO A 2 -42.75 -20.28 -21.90
CA PRO A 2 -42.26 -20.07 -20.54
C PRO A 2 -40.79 -19.61 -20.60
N THR A 3 -40.52 -18.43 -20.06
CA THR A 3 -39.17 -17.89 -19.87
C THR A 3 -38.44 -18.79 -18.88
N ALA A 4 -37.38 -19.47 -19.32
CA ALA A 4 -36.57 -20.31 -18.44
C ALA A 4 -36.02 -19.46 -17.30
N ALA A 5 -36.47 -19.73 -16.07
CA ALA A 5 -35.94 -19.08 -14.88
C ALA A 5 -34.47 -19.48 -14.72
N VAL A 6 -33.57 -18.51 -14.85
CA VAL A 6 -32.12 -18.72 -14.70
C VAL A 6 -31.82 -18.76 -13.20
N THR A 7 -31.55 -19.96 -12.68
CA THR A 7 -31.20 -20.14 -11.27
C THR A 7 -29.72 -19.81 -11.05
N LEU A 8 -29.43 -18.62 -10.51
CA LEU A 8 -28.09 -18.22 -10.08
C LEU A 8 -27.82 -18.75 -8.67
N LYS A 9 -26.78 -19.57 -8.50
CA LYS A 9 -26.34 -20.02 -7.17
C LYS A 9 -25.24 -19.10 -6.67
N VAL A 10 -25.55 -18.30 -5.65
CA VAL A 10 -24.61 -17.41 -4.96
C VAL A 10 -24.24 -18.04 -3.62
N LYS A 11 -22.94 -18.11 -3.31
CA LYS A 11 -22.45 -18.57 -2.01
C LYS A 11 -21.63 -17.48 -1.36
N LEU A 12 -22.00 -17.11 -0.13
CA LEU A 12 -21.12 -16.31 0.71
C LEU A 12 -20.03 -17.20 1.32
N THR A 13 -18.78 -16.78 1.19
CA THR A 13 -17.63 -17.42 1.82
C THR A 13 -16.92 -16.45 2.76
N LYS A 14 -16.01 -16.96 3.59
CA LYS A 14 -15.16 -16.15 4.47
C LYS A 14 -14.21 -15.20 3.72
N ARG A 15 -14.11 -15.30 2.39
CA ARG A 15 -13.24 -14.49 1.52
C ARG A 15 -14.01 -13.59 0.55
N GLY A 16 -15.35 -13.60 0.58
CA GLY A 16 -16.20 -12.83 -0.33
C GLY A 16 -17.31 -13.67 -0.96
N ILE A 17 -17.93 -13.12 -2.01
CA ILE A 17 -19.06 -13.74 -2.72
C ILE A 17 -18.53 -14.58 -3.89
N GLU A 18 -18.85 -15.88 -3.91
CA GLU A 18 -18.58 -16.77 -5.02
C GLU A 18 -19.85 -16.97 -5.86
N LEU A 19 -19.77 -16.61 -7.15
CA LEU A 19 -20.83 -16.84 -8.14
C LEU A 19 -20.56 -18.17 -8.86
N MET A 20 -21.40 -19.18 -8.63
CA MET A 20 -21.24 -20.47 -9.30
C MET A 20 -21.90 -20.45 -10.69
N LYS A 21 -21.14 -20.89 -11.71
CA LYS A 21 -21.45 -20.88 -13.15
C LYS A 21 -22.90 -21.28 -13.47
N CYS A 22 -23.64 -20.41 -14.16
CA CYS A 22 -24.88 -20.76 -14.86
C CYS A 22 -24.57 -21.37 -16.23
N THR A 23 -25.33 -22.39 -16.61
CA THR A 23 -25.04 -23.27 -17.75
C THR A 23 -25.28 -22.65 -19.12
N ASN A 24 -25.91 -21.47 -19.25
CA ASN A 24 -26.11 -20.83 -20.55
C ASN A 24 -26.00 -19.30 -20.45
N MET A 25 -25.15 -18.73 -21.31
CA MET A 25 -24.93 -17.30 -21.61
C MET A 25 -23.88 -16.55 -20.77
N LEU A 26 -22.66 -16.49 -21.31
CA LEU A 26 -21.54 -15.66 -20.84
C LEU A 26 -21.87 -14.16 -20.77
N ASN A 27 -22.74 -13.69 -21.66
CA ASN A 27 -23.13 -12.27 -21.75
C ASN A 27 -24.08 -11.84 -20.62
N VAL A 28 -24.93 -12.76 -20.14
CA VAL A 28 -25.80 -12.51 -18.98
C VAL A 28 -24.97 -12.42 -17.71
N TYR A 29 -23.90 -13.22 -17.60
CA TYR A 29 -22.98 -13.18 -16.47
C TYR A 29 -22.29 -11.82 -16.31
N LYS A 30 -21.71 -11.25 -17.38
CA LYS A 30 -21.04 -9.93 -17.32
C LYS A 30 -22.00 -8.81 -16.89
N LYS A 31 -23.22 -8.83 -17.41
CA LYS A 31 -24.23 -7.80 -17.08
C LYS A 31 -24.69 -7.94 -15.62
N LEU A 32 -24.94 -9.17 -15.19
CA LEU A 32 -25.40 -9.46 -13.84
C LEU A 32 -24.28 -9.24 -12.79
N SER A 33 -23.04 -9.59 -13.10
CA SER A 33 -21.90 -9.33 -12.20
C SER A 33 -21.66 -7.83 -12.03
N SER A 34 -21.81 -7.06 -13.10
CA SER A 34 -21.69 -5.59 -13.03
C SER A 34 -22.84 -4.99 -12.21
N GLN A 35 -24.08 -5.45 -12.41
CA GLN A 35 -25.22 -5.00 -11.59
C GLN A 35 -25.08 -5.36 -10.11
N ILE A 36 -24.63 -6.57 -9.78
CA ILE A 36 -24.41 -6.98 -8.38
C ILE A 36 -23.30 -6.11 -7.75
N LEU A 37 -22.23 -5.80 -8.49
CA LEU A 37 -21.18 -4.91 -8.01
C LEU A 37 -21.71 -3.49 -7.81
N ASP A 38 -22.48 -2.96 -8.76
CA ASP A 38 -23.09 -1.63 -8.66
C ASP A 38 -24.07 -1.54 -7.48
N ASP A 39 -24.89 -2.57 -7.26
CA ASP A 39 -25.83 -2.63 -6.13
C ASP A 39 -25.08 -2.73 -4.79
N LEU A 40 -23.99 -3.50 -4.72
CA LEU A 40 -23.14 -3.58 -3.53
C LEU A 40 -22.44 -2.25 -3.24
N ILE A 41 -21.95 -1.57 -4.27
CA ILE A 41 -21.34 -0.24 -4.17
C ILE A 41 -22.38 0.79 -3.71
N THR A 42 -23.61 0.71 -4.22
CA THR A 42 -24.68 1.67 -3.93
C THR A 42 -25.28 1.48 -2.53
N GLN A 43 -25.38 0.23 -2.05
CA GLN A 43 -25.94 -0.08 -0.72
C GLN A 43 -24.92 0.06 0.41
N SER A 44 -23.62 0.13 0.14
CA SER A 44 -22.58 0.28 1.16
C SER A 44 -21.91 1.66 1.12
N SER A 45 -22.43 2.62 1.90
CA SER A 45 -21.73 3.88 2.17
C SER A 45 -20.46 3.68 3.01
N PRO A 46 -19.35 4.36 2.70
CA PRO A 46 -18.70 4.44 1.41
C PRO A 46 -17.62 3.33 1.31
N VAL A 47 -17.64 2.54 0.25
CA VAL A 47 -16.43 1.80 -0.14
C VAL A 47 -15.40 2.85 -0.56
N LYS A 48 -14.47 3.20 0.35
CA LYS A 48 -13.27 3.94 -0.06
C LYS A 48 -12.57 3.08 -1.09
N ILE A 49 -12.56 3.53 -2.34
CA ILE A 49 -11.71 2.95 -3.37
C ILE A 49 -10.27 3.19 -2.88
N VAL A 50 -9.68 2.17 -2.27
CA VAL A 50 -8.27 2.20 -1.88
C VAL A 50 -7.51 1.86 -3.15
N ASN A 51 -6.82 2.86 -3.71
CA ASN A 51 -5.91 2.63 -4.82
C ASN A 51 -4.88 1.57 -4.39
N ASP A 52 -4.71 0.52 -5.21
CA ASP A 52 -3.71 -0.51 -4.95
C ASP A 52 -2.32 0.15 -4.91
N PRO A 53 -1.62 0.14 -3.77
CA PRO A 53 -0.31 0.79 -3.65
C PRO A 53 0.77 0.15 -4.54
N ASN A 54 0.52 -1.03 -5.11
CA ASN A 54 1.40 -1.72 -6.04
C ASN A 54 1.02 -1.48 -7.51
N SER A 55 -0.12 -0.85 -7.78
CA SER A 55 -0.49 -0.49 -9.15
C SER A 55 0.45 0.59 -9.68
N GLU A 56 0.96 0.38 -10.89
CA GLU A 56 1.68 1.43 -11.60
C GLU A 56 0.66 2.49 -12.06
N THR A 57 0.99 3.75 -11.82
CA THR A 57 0.19 4.91 -12.23
C THR A 57 0.85 5.60 -13.42
N ASP A 58 0.16 6.57 -14.04
CA ASP A 58 0.76 7.43 -15.07
C ASP A 58 1.82 8.38 -14.50
N ASN A 59 1.93 8.45 -13.17
CA ASN A 59 2.96 9.17 -12.41
C ASN A 59 3.91 8.20 -11.70
N ASN A 60 5.17 8.62 -11.54
CA ASN A 60 6.13 7.98 -10.64
C ASN A 60 6.19 8.74 -9.29
N TYR A 61 6.98 8.24 -8.35
CA TYR A 61 7.11 8.80 -7.00
C TYR A 61 8.58 9.05 -6.65
N ILE A 62 8.91 10.18 -6.04
CA ILE A 62 10.24 10.43 -5.44
C ILE A 62 10.13 10.47 -3.92
N VAL A 63 11.23 10.14 -3.24
CA VAL A 63 11.38 10.27 -1.79
C VAL A 63 12.37 11.39 -1.51
N ILE A 64 11.94 12.42 -0.78
CA ILE A 64 12.75 13.57 -0.42
C ILE A 64 13.02 13.51 1.09
N SER A 65 14.28 13.31 1.48
CA SER A 65 14.68 13.17 2.89
C SER A 65 15.52 14.35 3.39
N ILE A 66 14.97 15.57 3.40
CA ILE A 66 15.63 16.73 4.03
C ILE A 66 15.70 16.51 5.55
N ASN A 67 14.59 16.05 6.14
CA ASN A 67 14.56 15.50 7.49
C ASN A 67 14.51 13.95 7.38
N PRO A 68 15.58 13.24 7.73
CA PRO A 68 15.63 11.78 7.59
C PRO A 68 14.59 11.04 8.44
N SER A 69 14.12 11.65 9.54
CA SER A 69 13.08 11.11 10.41
C SER A 69 11.66 11.30 9.86
N ALA A 70 11.49 12.14 8.85
CA ALA A 70 10.21 12.40 8.20
C ALA A 70 10.39 12.62 6.68
N PRO A 71 10.77 11.58 5.91
CA PRO A 71 10.88 11.69 4.47
C PRO A 71 9.52 11.98 3.83
N ILE A 72 9.53 12.79 2.76
CA ILE A 72 8.32 13.20 2.05
C ILE A 72 8.26 12.47 0.71
N ILE A 73 7.11 11.87 0.41
CA ILE A 73 6.86 11.25 -0.90
C ILE A 73 6.12 12.24 -1.78
N ARG A 74 6.57 12.42 -3.03
CA ARG A 74 5.89 13.26 -4.02
C ARG A 74 5.70 12.52 -5.33
N GLU A 75 4.57 12.78 -5.99
CA GLU A 75 4.34 12.35 -7.36
C GLU A 75 5.13 13.22 -8.33
N VAL A 76 5.66 12.59 -9.37
CA VAL A 76 6.44 13.22 -10.44
C VAL A 76 6.02 12.63 -11.79
N PRO A 77 6.33 13.31 -12.90
CA PRO A 77 6.11 12.75 -14.23
C PRO A 77 6.75 11.36 -14.36
N LYS A 78 6.15 10.53 -15.21
CA LYS A 78 6.73 9.24 -15.59
C LYS A 78 8.16 9.43 -16.11
N ASP A 79 9.02 8.48 -15.79
CA ASP A 79 10.44 8.45 -16.19
C ASP A 79 11.31 9.58 -15.62
N TYR A 80 10.84 10.29 -14.57
CA TYR A 80 11.69 11.17 -13.80
C TYR A 80 12.87 10.39 -13.20
N GLU A 81 14.09 10.89 -13.37
CA GLU A 81 15.29 10.19 -12.93
C GLU A 81 15.30 9.97 -11.41
N GLY A 82 15.63 8.75 -10.98
CA GLY A 82 15.65 8.39 -9.55
C GLY A 82 14.26 8.23 -8.91
N SER A 83 13.20 8.14 -9.71
CA SER A 83 11.84 7.90 -9.20
C SER A 83 11.49 6.40 -9.09
N TYR A 84 10.56 6.10 -8.19
CA TYR A 84 9.94 4.81 -7.96
C TYR A 84 8.65 4.68 -8.77
N ARG A 85 8.39 3.49 -9.33
CA ARG A 85 7.23 3.27 -10.20
C ARG A 85 5.91 3.12 -9.44
N THR A 86 6.00 2.70 -8.18
CA THR A 86 4.82 2.46 -7.32
C THR A 86 4.96 3.19 -6.00
N LEU A 87 3.81 3.54 -5.43
CA LEU A 87 3.75 4.14 -4.09
C LEU A 87 4.32 3.19 -3.02
N ALA A 88 4.14 1.88 -3.19
CA ALA A 88 4.71 0.87 -2.31
C ALA A 88 6.25 0.93 -2.28
N GLN A 89 6.89 1.04 -3.45
CA GLN A 89 8.34 1.16 -3.55
C GLN A 89 8.85 2.45 -2.87
N ALA A 90 8.20 3.59 -3.13
CA ALA A 90 8.57 4.85 -2.48
C ALA A 90 8.39 4.79 -0.94
N LYS A 91 7.31 4.15 -0.46
CA LYS A 91 7.09 3.92 0.98
C LYS A 91 8.16 3.03 1.59
N GLN A 92 8.58 1.99 0.87
CA GLN A 92 9.63 1.09 1.35
C GLN A 92 10.98 1.82 1.46
N ALA A 93 11.37 2.57 0.42
CA ALA A 93 12.58 3.39 0.46
C ALA A 93 12.54 4.43 1.60
N SER A 94 11.39 5.08 1.83
CA SER A 94 11.21 5.98 2.96
C SER A 94 11.42 5.29 4.32
N ARG A 95 11.00 4.03 4.48
CA ARG A 95 11.21 3.27 5.72
C ARG A 95 12.69 2.94 5.93
N GLU A 96 13.39 2.60 4.86
CA GLU A 96 14.82 2.30 4.91
C GLU A 96 15.64 3.51 5.33
N ILE A 97 15.30 4.71 4.84
CA ILE A 97 15.92 5.96 5.26
C ILE A 97 15.72 6.18 6.77
N ILE A 98 14.48 6.06 7.26
CA ILE A 98 14.18 6.22 8.69
C ILE A 98 14.97 5.20 9.52
N GLN A 99 15.00 3.93 9.09
CA GLN A 99 15.70 2.87 9.80
C GLN A 99 17.21 3.14 9.88
N LYS A 100 17.80 3.62 8.78
CA LYS A 100 19.21 4.00 8.75
C LYS A 100 19.49 5.16 9.71
N SER A 101 18.64 6.19 9.72
CA SER A 101 18.80 7.33 10.64
C SER A 101 18.68 6.94 12.11
N ILE A 102 17.80 5.98 12.44
CA ILE A 102 17.72 5.42 13.79
C ILE A 102 19.03 4.72 14.16
N GLU A 103 19.61 3.95 13.23
CA GLU A 103 20.85 3.24 13.48
C GLU A 103 22.04 4.18 13.66
N ASP A 104 22.14 5.20 12.81
CA ASP A 104 23.16 6.25 12.93
C ASP A 104 23.04 6.97 14.29
N ALA A 105 21.81 7.29 14.73
CA ALA A 105 21.57 7.92 16.03
C ALA A 105 21.96 7.02 17.22
N LYS A 106 21.71 5.71 17.13
CA LYS A 106 22.17 4.75 18.16
C LYS A 106 23.69 4.72 18.24
N GLN A 107 24.35 4.69 17.08
CA GLN A 107 25.81 4.67 17.01
C GLN A 107 26.42 5.94 17.64
N SER A 108 25.88 7.12 17.31
CA SER A 108 26.29 8.38 17.94
C SER A 108 26.09 8.36 19.46
N LEU A 109 25.02 7.74 19.97
CA LEU A 109 24.75 7.63 21.40
C LEU A 109 25.77 6.71 22.10
N VAL A 110 26.20 5.62 21.45
CA VAL A 110 27.27 4.74 21.95
C VAL A 110 28.59 5.50 22.05
N GLU A 111 28.94 6.27 21.03
CA GLU A 111 30.16 7.08 21.01
C GLU A 111 30.17 8.13 22.13
N LEU A 112 29.06 8.84 22.33
CA LEU A 112 28.93 9.82 23.41
C LEU A 112 29.06 9.17 24.80
N ARG A 113 28.50 7.98 25.00
CA ARG A 113 28.65 7.22 26.25
C ARG A 113 30.12 6.85 26.49
N GLN A 114 30.84 6.43 25.45
CA GLN A 114 32.26 6.08 25.56
C GLN A 114 33.11 7.29 25.93
N VAL A 115 32.85 8.45 25.32
CA VAL A 115 33.51 9.72 25.68
C VAL A 115 33.26 10.06 27.15
N GLY A 116 32.01 10.00 27.60
CA GLY A 116 31.67 10.28 29.01
C GLY A 116 32.38 9.36 30.00
N LEU A 117 32.43 8.05 29.72
CA LEU A 117 33.18 7.09 30.54
C LEU A 117 34.67 7.39 30.60
N ASN A 118 35.27 7.77 29.46
CA ASN A 118 36.67 8.16 29.41
C ASN A 118 36.92 9.43 30.25
N THR A 119 36.07 10.45 30.15
CA THR A 119 36.20 11.68 30.94
C THR A 119 36.12 11.42 32.45
N ILE A 120 35.22 10.55 32.91
CA ILE A 120 35.12 10.17 34.33
C ILE A 120 36.39 9.46 34.80
N ARG A 121 36.98 8.58 33.97
CA ARG A 121 38.25 7.92 34.30
C ARG A 121 39.41 8.91 34.46
N TYR A 122 39.49 9.94 33.61
CA TYR A 122 40.54 10.96 33.72
C TYR A 122 40.43 11.84 34.97
N ILE A 123 39.24 12.03 35.54
CA ILE A 123 39.05 12.82 36.78
C ILE A 123 39.44 12.02 38.03
N ASN A 124 39.36 10.69 37.97
CA ASN A 124 39.64 9.79 39.09
C ASN A 124 41.10 9.29 39.17
N LEU A 125 41.97 9.74 38.26
CA LEU A 125 43.43 9.48 38.26
C LEU A 125 44.18 10.72 38.76
#